data_AF-A0A956TW47-F1
#
_entry.id   AF-A0A956TW47-F1
#
_cell.length_a   1.000
_cell.length_b   1.000
_cell.length_c   1.000
_cell.angle_alpha   90.00
_cell.angle_beta   90.00
_cell.angle_gamma   90.00
#
_symmetry.space_group_name_H-M   'P 1'
#
loop_
_entity.id
_entity.type
_entity.pdbx_description
1 polymer ?
#
loop_
_entity_poly.entity_id
_entity_poly.type
_entity_poly.pdbx_seq_one_letter_code
_entity_poly.pdbx_strand_id
1 'polypeptide(L)'
;IFPEGRLSETGALLPFQKGVAYLQQKTGAPIVPFALHGGFEAWPWGRLLPRLFCGRRRIRLAVHLGAPLYPAATATANEVTEALFDAVQQLMACPDVSDVSNAPKCPEYPLPQTKKTLFGHFQKRLKNKLYMHKTSFLKKRASFF
;
A
#
# COMPACT_ATOMS: atom_id res chain seq x y z
N ILE A 1 -1.44 1.50 -3.20
CA ILE A 1 -1.58 1.14 -4.64
C ILE A 1 -3.01 0.69 -4.83
N PHE A 2 -3.74 1.17 -5.85
CA PHE A 2 -5.08 0.70 -6.16
C PHE A 2 -4.99 -0.49 -7.13
N PRO A 3 -5.27 -1.73 -6.69
CA PRO A 3 -5.11 -2.92 -7.52
C PRO A 3 -6.14 -3.00 -8.68
N GLU A 4 -7.22 -2.23 -8.63
CA GLU A 4 -8.23 -2.13 -9.71
C GLU A 4 -7.68 -1.46 -10.98
N GLY A 5 -6.72 -0.53 -10.82
CA GLY A 5 -6.07 0.22 -11.91
C GLY A 5 -6.93 1.33 -12.54
N ARG A 6 -8.15 1.54 -12.06
CA ARG A 6 -9.11 2.56 -12.54
C ARG A 6 -10.04 2.98 -11.40
N LEU A 7 -10.70 4.13 -11.58
CA LEU A 7 -11.76 4.57 -10.68
C LEU A 7 -13.03 3.76 -10.93
N SER A 8 -13.78 3.44 -9.87
CA SER A 8 -15.08 2.81 -9.97
C SER A 8 -16.15 3.82 -10.37
N GLU A 9 -16.99 3.46 -11.35
CA GLU A 9 -18.11 4.28 -11.83
C GLU A 9 -19.31 4.24 -10.89
N THR A 10 -19.45 3.16 -10.11
CA THR A 10 -20.58 2.91 -9.21
C THR A 10 -20.20 2.99 -7.73
N GLY A 11 -18.91 3.08 -7.42
CA GLY A 11 -18.39 3.01 -6.05
C GLY A 11 -18.19 1.58 -5.53
N ALA A 12 -18.56 0.55 -6.31
CA ALA A 12 -18.31 -0.84 -5.98
C ALA A 12 -16.84 -1.22 -6.25
N LEU A 13 -16.31 -2.19 -5.47
CA LEU A 13 -15.00 -2.78 -5.72
C LEU A 13 -14.96 -3.44 -7.10
N LEU A 14 -13.90 -3.16 -7.85
CA LEU A 14 -13.63 -3.76 -9.15
C LEU A 14 -12.68 -4.96 -9.01
N PRO A 15 -12.59 -5.83 -10.03
CA PRO A 15 -11.63 -6.94 -10.01
C PRO A 15 -10.19 -6.45 -9.86
N PHE A 16 -9.45 -7.09 -8.95
CA PHE A 16 -8.07 -6.73 -8.67
C PHE A 16 -7.11 -7.32 -9.71
N GLN A 17 -6.14 -6.51 -10.11
CA GLN A 17 -5.05 -6.92 -10.98
C GLN A 17 -3.86 -7.43 -10.16
N LYS A 18 -3.06 -8.31 -10.77
CA LYS A 18 -1.92 -9.00 -10.14
C LYS A 18 -0.69 -8.12 -9.88
N GLY A 19 -0.76 -6.82 -10.20
CA GLY A 19 0.38 -5.91 -10.10
C GLY A 19 0.92 -5.77 -8.68
N VAL A 20 0.03 -5.75 -7.68
CA VAL A 20 0.43 -5.70 -6.26
C VAL A 20 1.15 -6.99 -5.85
N ALA A 21 0.63 -8.15 -6.24
CA ALA A 21 1.26 -9.43 -5.97
C ALA A 21 2.67 -9.53 -6.60
N TYR A 22 2.82 -9.05 -7.84
CA TYR A 22 4.12 -9.00 -8.51
C TYR A 22 5.13 -8.11 -7.78
N LEU A 23 4.70 -6.94 -7.31
CA LEU A 23 5.55 -6.05 -6.53
C LEU A 23 5.94 -6.68 -5.19
N GLN A 24 5.01 -7.35 -4.52
CA GLN A 24 5.29 -8.07 -3.27
C GLN A 24 6.33 -9.17 -3.48
N GLN A 25 6.16 -10.03 -4.49
CA GLN A 25 7.10 -11.11 -4.79
C GLN A 25 8.51 -10.60 -5.11
N LYS A 26 8.62 -9.47 -5.83
CA LYS A 26 9.93 -8.87 -6.17
C LYS A 26 10.61 -8.15 -5.02
N THR A 27 9.85 -7.56 -4.12
CA THR A 27 10.39 -6.71 -3.04
C THR A 27 10.47 -7.41 -1.70
N GLY A 28 9.65 -8.45 -1.48
CA GLY A 28 9.43 -9.07 -0.19
C GLY A 28 8.70 -8.16 0.82
N ALA A 29 8.20 -7.00 0.40
CA ALA A 29 7.55 -6.04 1.29
C ALA A 29 6.14 -6.54 1.71
N PRO A 30 5.71 -6.32 2.96
CA PRO A 30 4.34 -6.65 3.37
C PRO A 30 3.31 -5.82 2.60
N ILE A 31 2.15 -6.41 2.33
CA ILE A 31 1.02 -5.71 1.72
C ILE A 31 0.09 -5.24 2.83
N VAL A 32 -0.14 -3.94 2.95
CA VAL A 32 -1.10 -3.38 3.91
C VAL A 32 -2.40 -3.03 3.16
N PRO A 33 -3.49 -3.80 3.36
CA PRO A 33 -4.78 -3.50 2.75
C PRO A 33 -5.40 -2.26 3.41
N PHE A 34 -6.13 -1.48 2.60
CA PHE A 34 -6.90 -0.35 3.12
C PHE A 34 -8.22 -0.19 2.34
N ALA A 35 -9.22 0.35 3.01
CA ALA A 35 -10.51 0.73 2.45
C ALA A 35 -10.72 2.23 2.61
N LEU A 36 -11.34 2.87 1.59
CA LEU A 36 -11.66 4.30 1.58
C LEU A 36 -13.18 4.47 1.46
N HIS A 37 -13.78 5.13 2.43
CA HIS A 37 -15.21 5.44 2.47
C HIS A 37 -15.45 6.93 2.22
N GLY A 38 -16.59 7.26 1.60
CA GLY A 38 -16.97 8.64 1.30
C GLY A 38 -16.28 9.24 0.07
N GLY A 39 -15.30 8.55 -0.52
CA GLY A 39 -14.54 9.03 -1.66
C GLY A 39 -15.40 9.17 -2.92
N PHE A 40 -16.26 8.18 -3.18
CA PHE A 40 -17.17 8.20 -4.34
C PHE A 40 -18.24 9.28 -4.19
N GLU A 41 -18.79 9.45 -2.99
CA GLU A 41 -19.77 10.48 -2.67
C GLU A 41 -19.16 11.88 -2.80
N ALA A 42 -17.92 12.05 -2.32
CA ALA A 42 -17.18 13.29 -2.40
C ALA A 42 -16.82 13.64 -3.85
N TRP A 43 -16.35 12.67 -4.65
CA TRP A 43 -15.95 12.94 -6.02
C TRP A 43 -16.30 11.78 -6.94
N PRO A 44 -17.56 11.70 -7.41
CA PRO A 44 -17.99 10.63 -8.28
C PRO A 44 -17.34 10.78 -9.66
N TRP A 45 -17.21 9.64 -10.34
CA TRP A 45 -16.66 9.59 -11.68
C TRP A 45 -17.40 10.53 -12.65
N GLY A 46 -16.67 11.15 -13.56
CA GLY A 46 -17.21 12.11 -14.54
C GLY A 46 -17.46 13.53 -14.02
N ARG A 47 -17.15 13.82 -12.75
CA ARG A 47 -17.32 15.17 -12.19
C ARG A 47 -16.04 16.00 -12.22
N LEU A 48 -16.18 17.27 -12.63
CA LEU A 48 -15.05 18.21 -12.68
C LEU A 48 -14.58 18.69 -11.30
N LEU A 49 -15.48 18.79 -10.32
CA LEU A 49 -15.18 19.28 -8.97
C LEU A 49 -15.83 18.41 -7.89
N PRO A 50 -15.18 18.26 -6.71
CA PRO A 50 -15.72 17.51 -5.59
C PRO A 50 -16.99 18.16 -4.99
N ARG A 51 -17.87 17.33 -4.43
CA ARG A 51 -18.94 17.69 -3.50
C ARG A 51 -18.37 17.73 -2.09
N LEU A 52 -18.67 18.80 -1.36
CA LEU A 52 -18.43 18.85 0.09
C LEU A 52 -19.68 18.40 0.89
N PHE A 53 -20.84 18.37 0.23
CA PHE A 53 -22.12 18.09 0.84
C PHE A 53 -22.96 17.12 -0.01
N CYS A 54 -23.64 16.20 0.66
CA CYS A 54 -24.70 15.38 0.11
C CYS A 54 -26.01 15.81 0.78
N GLY A 55 -26.82 16.60 0.06
CA GLY A 55 -27.96 17.30 0.65
C GLY A 55 -27.52 18.28 1.75
N ARG A 56 -28.02 18.10 2.97
CA ARG A 56 -27.67 18.94 4.14
C ARG A 56 -26.48 18.42 4.96
N ARG A 57 -25.94 17.23 4.64
CA ARG A 57 -24.85 16.61 5.40
C ARG A 57 -23.51 16.84 4.72
N ARG A 58 -22.48 17.14 5.52
CA ARG A 58 -21.08 17.10 5.04
C ARG A 58 -20.69 15.67 4.73
N ILE A 59 -19.97 15.48 3.62
CA ILE A 59 -19.40 14.18 3.27
C ILE A 59 -18.17 13.96 4.15
N ARG A 60 -18.08 12.79 4.78
CA ARG A 60 -16.93 12.38 5.59
C ARG A 60 -16.09 11.40 4.79
N LEU A 61 -14.77 11.55 4.88
CA LEU A 61 -13.81 10.61 4.32
C LEU A 61 -13.22 9.80 5.47
N ALA A 62 -13.28 8.47 5.35
CA ALA A 62 -12.69 7.56 6.32
C ALA A 62 -11.78 6.55 5.63
N VAL A 63 -10.67 6.23 6.29
CA VAL A 63 -9.70 5.23 5.81
C VAL A 63 -9.55 4.15 6.87
N HIS A 64 -9.85 2.91 6.50
CA HIS A 64 -9.64 1.75 7.36
C HIS A 64 -8.41 1.01 6.88
N LEU A 65 -7.47 0.76 7.80
CA LEU A 65 -6.27 -0.01 7.55
C LEU A 65 -6.46 -1.42 8.11
N GLY A 66 -6.18 -2.44 7.30
CA GLY A 66 -6.22 -3.84 7.73
C GLY A 66 -4.86 -4.37 8.17
N ALA A 67 -4.88 -5.63 8.60
CA ALA A 67 -3.68 -6.33 8.99
C ALA A 67 -2.67 -6.45 7.82
N PRO A 68 -1.37 -6.27 8.07
CA PRO A 68 -0.36 -6.52 7.06
C PRO A 68 -0.38 -7.99 6.63
N LEU A 69 -0.47 -8.22 5.32
CA LEU A 69 -0.35 -9.53 4.71
C LEU A 69 1.12 -9.83 4.44
N TYR A 70 1.53 -11.05 4.80
CA TYR A 70 2.87 -11.59 4.55
C TYR A 70 2.79 -12.83 3.66
N PRO A 71 2.57 -12.65 2.33
CA PRO A 71 2.55 -13.80 1.43
C PRO A 71 3.87 -14.57 1.46
N ALA A 72 3.77 -15.90 1.46
CA ALA A 72 4.92 -16.77 1.30
C ALA A 72 5.60 -16.52 -0.06
N ALA A 73 6.92 -16.74 -0.13
CA ALA A 73 7.67 -16.58 -1.38
C ALA A 73 7.19 -17.54 -2.50
N THR A 74 6.52 -18.63 -2.13
CA THR A 74 5.97 -19.64 -3.03
C THR A 74 4.50 -19.38 -3.42
N ALA A 75 3.84 -18.40 -2.82
CA ALA A 75 2.43 -18.11 -3.09
C ALA A 75 2.24 -17.64 -4.53
N THR A 76 1.19 -18.12 -5.19
CA THR A 76 0.91 -17.70 -6.56
C THR A 76 0.36 -16.27 -6.59
N ALA A 77 0.58 -15.56 -7.70
CA ALA A 77 0.10 -14.18 -7.81
C ALA A 77 -1.43 -14.07 -7.68
N ASN A 78 -2.16 -15.13 -8.03
CA ASN A 78 -3.62 -15.20 -7.86
C ASN A 78 -4.00 -15.28 -6.38
N GLU A 79 -3.41 -16.22 -5.64
CA GLU A 79 -3.67 -16.39 -4.19
C GLU A 79 -3.44 -15.09 -3.42
N VAL A 80 -2.33 -14.39 -3.73
CA VAL A 80 -2.03 -13.10 -3.08
C VAL A 80 -3.07 -12.03 -3.43
N THR A 81 -3.56 -12.04 -4.67
CA THR A 81 -4.54 -11.06 -5.13
C THR A 81 -5.92 -11.35 -4.53
N GLU A 82 -6.31 -12.62 -4.42
CA GLU A 82 -7.56 -13.06 -3.78
C GLU A 82 -7.55 -12.75 -2.27
N ALA A 83 -6.48 -13.11 -1.56
CA ALA A 83 -6.33 -12.77 -0.14
C ALA A 83 -6.36 -11.25 0.11
N LEU A 84 -5.80 -10.46 -0.80
CA LEU A 84 -5.87 -9.01 -0.74
C LEU A 84 -7.29 -8.49 -0.99
N PHE A 85 -8.00 -9.07 -1.96
CA PHE A 85 -9.38 -8.71 -2.27
C PHE A 85 -10.29 -8.97 -1.07
N ASP A 86 -10.21 -10.16 -0.47
CA ASP A 86 -11.00 -10.53 0.70
C ASP A 86 -10.73 -9.61 1.89
N ALA A 87 -9.46 -9.29 2.14
CA ALA A 87 -9.08 -8.36 3.21
C ALA A 87 -9.66 -6.96 2.99
N VAL A 88 -9.62 -6.43 1.76
CA VAL A 88 -10.21 -5.13 1.45
C VAL A 88 -11.73 -5.17 1.51
N GLN A 89 -12.36 -6.26 1.06
CA GLN A 89 -13.81 -6.42 1.13
C GLN A 89 -14.32 -6.43 2.58
N GLN A 90 -13.59 -7.09 3.49
CA GLN A 90 -13.89 -7.06 4.92
C GLN A 90 -13.77 -5.64 5.51
N LEU A 91 -12.75 -4.87 5.10
CA LEU A 91 -12.60 -3.49 5.53
C LEU A 91 -13.73 -2.59 5.00
N MET A 92 -14.16 -2.79 3.75
CA MET A 92 -15.29 -2.07 3.16
C MET A 92 -16.63 -2.41 3.83
N ALA A 93 -16.76 -3.63 4.39
CA ALA A 93 -17.94 -4.04 5.16
C ALA A 93 -17.97 -3.43 6.58
N CYS A 94 -16.86 -2.85 7.05
CA CYS A 94 -16.82 -2.14 8.32
C CYS A 94 -17.67 -0.86 8.22
N PRO A 95 -18.65 -0.66 9.13
CA PRO A 95 -19.57 0.48 9.02
C PRO A 95 -18.84 1.83 9.18
N ASP A 96 -19.37 2.82 8.45
CA ASP A 96 -18.89 4.20 8.40
C ASP A 96 -18.85 4.84 9.81
N VAL A 97 -17.74 5.55 10.09
CA VAL A 97 -17.32 6.15 11.37
C VAL A 97 -18.18 7.37 11.77
N SER A 98 -19.48 7.31 11.50
CA SER A 98 -20.45 8.36 11.77
C SER A 98 -20.51 8.77 13.25
N ASP A 99 -20.12 7.87 14.17
CA ASP A 99 -19.88 8.14 15.60
C ASP A 99 -18.48 7.70 16.05
N VAL A 100 -17.52 8.62 16.07
CA VAL A 100 -16.15 8.37 16.58
C VAL A 100 -16.13 7.98 18.08
N SER A 101 -17.23 8.21 18.80
CA SER A 101 -17.43 7.79 20.20
C SER A 101 -17.77 6.31 20.36
N ASN A 102 -18.26 5.65 19.30
CA ASN A 102 -18.73 4.25 19.32
C ASN A 102 -18.12 3.41 18.18
N ALA A 103 -17.06 3.91 17.53
CA ALA A 103 -16.34 3.17 16.51
C ALA A 103 -15.92 1.80 17.08
N PRO A 104 -16.22 0.68 16.40
CA PRO A 104 -15.73 -0.62 16.84
C PRO A 104 -14.21 -0.50 16.95
N LYS A 105 -13.68 -0.83 18.14
CA LYS A 105 -12.25 -0.74 18.41
C LYS A 105 -11.54 -1.50 17.30
N CYS A 106 -10.72 -0.79 16.51
CA CYS A 106 -9.88 -1.45 15.51
C CYS A 106 -9.19 -2.62 16.22
N PRO A 107 -9.24 -3.85 15.69
CA PRO A 107 -8.56 -4.96 16.33
C PRO A 107 -7.11 -4.54 16.58
N GLU A 108 -6.70 -4.63 17.84
CA GLU A 108 -5.43 -4.08 18.28
C GLU A 108 -4.32 -4.94 17.66
N TYR A 109 -3.67 -4.38 16.63
CA TYR A 109 -2.68 -5.12 15.88
C TYR A 109 -1.34 -5.05 16.59
N PRO A 110 -0.70 -6.19 16.90
CA PRO A 110 0.67 -6.17 17.34
C PRO A 110 1.51 -5.55 16.22
N LEU A 111 2.11 -4.40 16.51
CA LEU A 111 3.13 -3.81 15.65
C LEU A 111 4.14 -4.91 15.29
N PRO A 112 4.54 -5.05 14.02
CA PRO A 112 5.56 -6.01 13.65
C PRO A 112 6.77 -5.75 14.55
N GLN A 113 7.07 -6.72 15.41
CA GLN A 113 8.26 -6.74 16.24
C GLN A 113 9.43 -6.53 15.28
N THR A 114 9.96 -5.31 15.24
CA THR A 114 11.00 -4.92 14.30
C THR A 114 12.23 -5.78 14.61
N LYS A 115 12.37 -6.93 13.96
CA LYS A 115 13.66 -7.60 13.90
C LYS A 115 14.56 -6.61 13.15
N LYS A 116 15.48 -6.02 13.90
CA LYS A 116 16.47 -4.98 13.53
C LYS A 116 17.38 -5.35 12.33
N THR A 117 17.02 -6.33 11.51
CA THR A 117 17.89 -6.96 10.51
C THR A 117 17.75 -6.41 9.09
N LEU A 118 16.69 -5.68 8.75
CA LEU A 118 16.45 -5.22 7.36
C LEU A 118 17.30 -4.01 6.93
N PHE A 119 17.77 -3.18 7.87
CA PHE A 119 18.66 -2.05 7.54
C PHE A 119 20.12 -2.45 7.30
N GLY A 120 20.56 -3.62 7.78
CA GLY A 120 21.94 -4.07 7.64
C GLY A 120 22.32 -4.47 6.20
N HIS A 121 21.36 -5.03 5.45
CA HIS A 121 21.64 -5.53 4.10
C HIS A 121 21.70 -4.40 3.05
N PHE A 122 20.91 -3.34 3.24
CA PHE A 122 20.85 -2.21 2.30
C PHE A 122 22.09 -1.31 2.39
N GLN A 123 22.61 -1.07 3.61
CA GLN A 123 23.85 -0.28 3.79
C GLN A 123 25.10 -0.96 3.23
N LYS A 124 25.17 -2.30 3.28
CA LYS A 124 26.33 -3.06 2.76
C LYS A 124 26.44 -2.94 1.24
N ARG A 125 25.30 -2.87 0.54
CA ARG A 125 25.24 -2.72 -0.93
C ARG A 125 25.65 -1.31 -1.40
N LEU A 126 25.31 -0.28 -0.61
CA LEU A 126 25.72 1.10 -0.91
C LEU A 126 27.21 1.34 -0.67
N LYS A 127 27.79 0.79 0.40
CA LYS A 127 29.25 0.90 0.66
C LYS A 127 30.09 0.22 -0.42
N ASN A 128 29.69 -0.96 -0.92
CA ASN A 128 30.42 -1.64 -2.00
C ASN A 128 30.34 -0.88 -3.34
N LYS A 129 29.21 -0.24 -3.65
CA LYS A 129 29.06 0.55 -4.89
C LYS A 129 29.89 1.84 -4.87
N LEU A 130 30.03 2.46 -3.69
CA LEU A 130 30.91 3.63 -3.48
C LEU A 130 32.41 3.26 -3.50
N TYR A 131 32.78 2.07 -3.03
CA TYR A 131 34.19 1.62 -3.04
C TYR A 131 34.71 1.36 -4.47
N MET A 132 33.87 0.83 -5.37
CA MET A 132 34.27 0.54 -6.75
C MET A 132 34.42 1.79 -7.63
N HIS A 133 33.74 2.89 -7.30
CA HIS A 133 33.86 4.14 -8.06
C HIS A 133 35.07 4.99 -7.67
N LYS A 134 35.60 4.86 -6.44
CA LYS A 134 36.81 5.59 -6.02
C LYS A 134 38.11 4.98 -6.58
N THR A 135 38.18 3.66 -6.76
CA THR A 135 39.39 2.99 -7.27
C THR A 135 39.61 3.20 -8.77
N SER A 136 38.56 3.49 -9.54
CA SER A 136 38.65 3.83 -10.97
C SER A 136 39.21 5.25 -11.20
N PHE A 137 38.93 6.20 -10.30
CA PHE A 137 39.35 7.60 -10.46
C PHE A 137 40.82 7.83 -10.02
N LEU A 138 41.32 7.05 -9.07
CA LEU A 138 42.72 7.14 -8.62
C LEU A 138 43.73 6.46 -9.56
N LYS A 139 43.31 5.54 -10.44
CA LYS A 139 44.22 4.92 -11.44
C LYS A 139 44.43 5.76 -12.70
N LYS A 140 43.52 6.69 -13.04
CA LYS A 140 43.65 7.55 -14.23
C LYS A 140 44.57 8.77 -14.06
N ARG A 141 45.04 9.05 -12.83
CA ARG A 141 45.93 10.18 -12.54
C ARG A 141 47.41 9.80 -12.38
N ALA A 142 47.73 8.51 -12.44
CA ALA A 142 49.09 8.00 -12.28
C ALA A 142 49.74 7.55 -13.62
N SER A 143 49.18 7.96 -14.77
CA SER A 143 49.75 7.70 -16.11
C SER A 143 50.00 8.98 -16.90
N PHE A 144 50.11 10.11 -16.21
CA PHE A 144 50.46 11.41 -16.77
C PHE A 144 51.44 12.12 -15.83
N PHE A 145 52.52 11.43 -15.47
CA PHE A 145 53.81 11.96 -15.02
C PHE A 145 54.85 10.84 -15.18
#